data_AF-A0A7X1JEJ6-F1
#
_entry.id   AF-A0A7X1JEJ6-F1
#
_cell.length_a   1.000
_cell.length_b   1.000
_cell.length_c   1.000
_cell.angle_alpha   90.00
_cell.angle_beta   90.00
_cell.angle_gamma   90.00
#
_symmetry.space_group_name_H-M   'P 1'
#
loop_
_entity.id
_entity.type
_entity.pdbx_description
1 polymer ?
#
loop_
_entity_poly.entity_id
_entity_poly.type
_entity_poly.pdbx_seq_one_letter_code
_entity_poly.pdbx_strand_id
1 'polypeptide(L)' 'LPHLTIGDINTTYEPTSTGTSRFDLLFNIVEPPDDENGNTGYKGIVEYATDLFDRETIEQLTTRFTTLLRT' A
#
# COMPACT_ATOMS: atom_id res chain seq x y z
N LEU A 1 7.86 2.24 1.29
CA LEU A 1 8.59 1.43 2.29
C LEU A 1 10.06 1.74 2.14
N PRO A 2 10.80 1.96 3.24
CA PRO A 2 12.21 2.28 3.16
C PRO A 2 12.97 1.15 2.45
N HIS A 3 13.95 1.50 1.63
CA HIS A 3 14.91 0.54 1.13
C HIS A 3 15.75 0.07 2.33
N LEU A 4 15.82 -1.25 2.54
CA LEU A 4 16.65 -1.83 3.58
C LEU A 4 17.96 -2.28 2.94
N THR A 5 19.08 -1.81 3.47
CA THR A 5 20.41 -2.27 3.05
C THR A 5 20.87 -3.36 4.01
N ILE A 6 21.27 -4.52 3.45
CA ILE A 6 21.89 -5.61 4.22
C ILE A 6 23.33 -5.73 3.74
N GLY A 7 24.27 -5.15 4.51
CA GLY A 7 25.64 -4.96 4.03
C GLY A 7 25.65 -4.05 2.80
N ASP A 8 26.11 -4.57 1.66
CA ASP A 8 26.17 -3.85 0.37
C ASP A 8 24.99 -4.19 -0.56
N ILE A 9 23.99 -4.93 -0.09
CA ILE A 9 22.83 -5.38 -0.88
C ILE A 9 21.65 -4.43 -0.66
N ASN A 10 21.13 -3.89 -1.77
CA ASN A 10 19.88 -3.14 -1.79
C ASN A 10 18.68 -4.10 -1.83
N THR A 11 17.72 -3.89 -0.94
CA THR A 11 16.50 -4.72 -0.86
C THR A 11 15.26 -3.91 -1.20
N THR A 12 14.38 -4.48 -2.01
CA THR A 12 13.04 -3.96 -2.28
C THR A 12 12.01 -4.77 -1.52
N TYR A 13 10.99 -4.09 -0.98
CA TYR A 13 9.85 -4.78 -0.39
C TYR A 13 9.00 -5.42 -1.50
N GLU A 14 8.82 -6.73 -1.42
CA GLU A 14 7.89 -7.47 -2.26
C GLU A 14 6.70 -7.91 -1.40
N PRO A 15 5.50 -7.34 -1.59
CA PRO A 15 4.31 -7.78 -0.87
C PRO A 15 3.97 -9.23 -1.26
N THR A 16 3.78 -10.09 -0.26
CA THR A 16 3.27 -11.45 -0.47
C THR A 16 1.97 -11.65 0.28
N SER A 17 1.04 -12.39 -0.33
CA SER A 17 -0.21 -12.73 0.33
C SER A 17 0.00 -13.89 1.30
N THR A 18 -0.56 -13.78 2.49
CA THR A 18 -0.62 -14.88 3.46
C THR A 18 -1.72 -15.88 3.14
N GLY A 19 -2.60 -15.57 2.17
CA GLY A 19 -3.79 -16.34 1.85
C GLY A 19 -4.94 -16.17 2.86
N THR A 20 -4.79 -15.27 3.83
CA THR A 20 -5.80 -14.99 4.87
C THR A 20 -5.94 -13.49 5.08
N SER A 21 -7.14 -13.00 5.36
CA SER A 21 -7.37 -11.60 5.74
C SER A 21 -7.64 -11.49 7.24
N ARG A 22 -7.00 -10.54 7.92
CA ARG A 22 -7.26 -10.28 9.35
C ARG A 22 -8.48 -9.40 9.60
N PHE A 23 -8.84 -8.60 8.60
CA PHE A 23 -9.98 -7.70 8.59
C PHE A 23 -10.74 -7.88 7.27
N ASP A 24 -12.01 -7.48 7.22
CA ASP A 24 -12.77 -7.53 5.96
C ASP A 24 -12.15 -6.58 4.91
N LEU A 25 -11.68 -5.41 5.36
CA LEU A 25 -10.97 -4.42 4.55
C LEU A 25 -10.00 -3.62 5.42
N LEU A 26 -8.74 -3.52 5.00
CA LEU A 26 -7.69 -2.75 5.67
C LEU A 26 -6.94 -1.88 4.66
N PHE A 27 -6.89 -0.57 4.93
CA PHE A 27 -5.95 0.35 4.29
C PHE A 27 -4.73 0.52 5.18
N ASN A 28 -3.57 0.11 4.69
CA ASN A 28 -2.29 0.35 5.36
C ASN A 28 -1.52 1.43 4.60
N ILE A 29 -1.36 2.60 5.20
CA ILE A 29 -0.77 3.79 4.58
C ILE A 29 0.49 4.17 5.37
N VAL A 30 1.57 4.44 4.66
CA VAL A 30 2.86 4.84 5.20
C VAL A 30 3.36 6.09 4.50
N GLU A 31 3.97 6.97 5.27
CA GLU A 31 4.77 8.07 4.76
C GLU A 31 6.20 7.54 4.52
N PRO A 32 6.65 7.43 3.25
CA PRO A 32 8.04 7.12 2.95
C PRO A 32 8.91 8.34 3.27
N PRO A 33 10.23 8.14 3.46
CA PRO A 33 11.19 9.24 3.46
C PRO A 33 11.07 10.04 2.16
N ASP A 34 11.37 11.34 2.24
CA ASP A 34 11.48 12.21 1.07
C ASP A 34 12.37 11.56 0.01
N ASP A 35 11.93 11.60 -1.26
CA ASP A 35 12.81 11.20 -2.35
C ASP A 35 13.90 12.27 -2.59
N GLU A 36 14.90 11.95 -3.42
CA GLU A 36 16.02 12.86 -3.73
C GLU A 36 15.55 14.20 -4.35
N ASN A 37 14.29 14.26 -4.78
CA ASN A 37 13.65 15.42 -5.39
C ASN A 37 12.77 16.19 -4.39
N GLY A 38 12.68 15.75 -3.12
CA GLY A 38 11.85 16.36 -2.08
C GLY A 38 10.35 16.12 -2.26
N ASN A 39 9.94 15.12 -3.07
CA ASN A 39 8.53 14.77 -3.19
C ASN A 39 8.06 14.04 -1.93
N THR A 40 7.13 14.67 -1.22
CA THR A 40 6.36 14.05 -0.14
C THR A 40 5.15 13.35 -0.74
N GLY A 41 4.96 12.07 -0.42
CA GLY A 41 3.82 11.33 -0.93
C GLY A 41 3.59 10.04 -0.18
N TYR A 42 2.34 9.77 0.19
CA TYR A 42 1.98 8.55 0.89
C TYR A 42 2.03 7.33 -0.05
N LYS A 43 2.43 6.18 0.51
CA LYS A 43 2.33 4.87 -0.15
C LYS A 43 1.46 3.97 0.71
N GLY A 44 0.81 2.98 0.11
CA GLY A 44 -0.01 2.06 0.89
C GLY A 44 -0.40 0.80 0.13
N ILE A 45 -0.98 -0.13 0.88
CA ILE A 45 -1.58 -1.37 0.36
C ILE A 45 -3.00 -1.51 0.90
N VAL A 46 -3.84 -2.22 0.16
CA VAL A 46 -5.18 -2.60 0.59
C VAL A 46 -5.25 -4.12 0.71
N GLU A 47 -5.54 -4.61 1.92
CA GLU A 47 -5.83 -6.02 2.21
C GLU A 47 -7.35 -6.18 2.36
N TYR A 48 -7.92 -7.23 1.77
CA TYR A 48 -9.36 -7.46 1.81
C TYR A 48 -9.69 -8.96 1.75
N ALA A 49 -10.84 -9.29 2.33
CA ALA A 49 -11.40 -10.64 2.30
C ALA A 49 -12.03 -10.93 0.93
N THR A 50 -11.49 -11.89 0.19
CA THR A 50 -11.88 -12.19 -1.20
C THR A 50 -13.22 -12.91 -1.32
N ASP A 51 -13.75 -13.43 -0.22
CA ASP A 51 -15.11 -13.95 -0.09
C ASP A 51 -16.17 -12.83 0.02
N LEU A 52 -15.74 -11.61 0.36
CA LEU A 52 -16.60 -10.43 0.47
C LEU A 52 -16.41 -9.41 -0.65
N PHE A 53 -15.19 -9.25 -1.17
CA PHE A 53 -14.86 -8.25 -2.19
C PHE A 53 -14.04 -8.83 -3.34
N ASP A 54 -14.32 -8.36 -4.55
CA ASP A 54 -13.46 -8.57 -5.71
C ASP A 54 -12.45 -7.42 -5.92
N ARG A 55 -11.46 -7.68 -6.77
CA ARG A 55 -10.40 -6.70 -7.07
C ARG A 55 -10.95 -5.41 -7.66
N GLU A 56 -11.92 -5.49 -8.57
CA GLU A 56 -12.47 -4.33 -9.26
C GLU A 56 -13.14 -3.37 -8.27
N THR A 57 -13.91 -3.91 -7.32
CA THR A 57 -14.57 -3.15 -6.25
C THR A 57 -13.55 -2.39 -5.41
N ILE A 58 -12.44 -3.03 -5.04
CA ILE A 58 -11.38 -2.41 -4.23
C ILE A 58 -10.61 -1.34 -5.01
N GLU A 59 -10.36 -1.55 -6.31
CA GLU A 59 -9.75 -0.54 -7.18
C GLU A 59 -10.62 0.71 -7.29
N GLN A 60 -11.94 0.53 -7.43
CA GLN A 60 -12.90 1.64 -7.45
C GLN A 60 -12.95 2.38 -6.12
N LEU A 61 -12.98 1.66 -4.99
CA LEU A 61 -12.95 2.27 -3.65
C LEU A 61 -11.66 3.07 -3.42
N THR A 62 -10.52 2.52 -3.82
CA THR A 62 -9.21 3.18 -3.70
C THR A 62 -9.15 4.45 -4.57
N THR A 63 -9.73 4.40 -5.78
CA THR A 63 -9.85 5.59 -6.64
C THR A 63 -10.69 6.68 -5.99
N ARG A 64 -11.84 6.32 -5.40
CA ARG A 64 -12.69 7.29 -4.68
C ARG A 64 -11.97 7.86 -3.45
N PHE A 65 -11.30 7.01 -2.68
CA PHE A 65 -10.54 7.44 -1.50
C PHE A 65 -9.43 8.42 -1.86
N THR A 66 -8.61 8.12 -2.86
CA THR A 66 -7.54 9.03 -3.31
C THR A 66 -8.08 10.33 -3.91
N THR A 67 -9.27 10.31 -4.52
CA THR A 67 -9.95 11.52 -4.98
C THR A 67 -10.32 12.43 -3.81
N LEU A 68 -10.84 11.88 -2.71
CA LEU A 68 -11.18 12.65 -1.51
C LEU A 68 -9.95 13.32 -0.89
N LEU A 69 -8.82 12.60 -0.80
CA LEU A 69 -7.58 13.11 -0.20
C LEU A 69 -6.88 14.22 -1.00
N ARG A 70 -7.29 14.45 -2.25
CA ARG A 70 -6.76 15.54 -3.09
C ARG A 70 -7.47 16.88 -2.87
N THR A 71 -8.49 16.91 -2.02
CA THR A 71 -9.28 18.12 -1.69
C THR A 71 -8.61 18.90 -0.57
#